data_AF-A0A7L0S018-F1
#
_entry.id   AF-A0A7L0S018-F1
#
_cell.length_a   1.000
_cell.length_b   1.000
_cell.length_c   1.000
_cell.angle_alpha   90.00
_cell.angle_beta   90.00
_cell.angle_gamma   90.00
#
_symmetry.space_group_name_H-M   'P 1'
#
loop_
_entity.id
_entity.type
_entity.pdbx_description
1 polymer ?
#
loop_
_entity_poly.entity_id
_entity_poly.type
_entity_poly.pdbx_seq_one_letter_code
_entity_poly.pdbx_strand_id
1 'polypeptide(L)'
;LVMVFYGSNGKSNLVSMENKVEHQAKNQITYDIHLPSDLGMLYKVRLGLQSLENSISQLSLCYFKMQNISTLDTFSLTINKTLPLSLNGDRWIEFPVEWPLKEALSVVTYHLTVFSRNILSERNLVQMTACIYGTHGDTGDRSLLWSLQNVQQGEDDESFLVIVDAVELGELDKVVLSISSKTDCKLDIKKLHLKEAVKEHPIYVFEVNEAFAVDANKPEIQREIPVSFVIRGDEQKNDIDNNLHKEGSQARNLAEYTIKVYTGDKRGAGTDANVHIILFGNEEKSEVFQLSQSLDHQDPFERGKVDTFKIKTKKLGSLHSIEIGHDGKGFASGWFLEKVEITDTSRNSVYCFNCNR
;
A
#
# COMPACT_ATOMS: atom_id res chain seq x y z
N LEU A 1 -17.63 -23.54 3.51
CA LEU A 1 -17.87 -22.07 3.54
C LEU A 1 -17.20 -21.53 4.78
N VAL A 2 -16.54 -20.38 4.68
CA VAL A 2 -15.83 -19.77 5.82
C VAL A 2 -16.19 -18.30 5.94
N MET A 3 -16.11 -17.74 7.15
CA MET A 3 -16.32 -16.32 7.40
C MET A 3 -15.23 -15.72 8.28
N VAL A 4 -15.02 -14.41 8.12
CA VAL A 4 -14.18 -13.59 9.00
C VAL A 4 -14.97 -12.33 9.35
N PHE A 5 -15.04 -12.01 10.64
CA PHE A 5 -15.75 -10.86 11.17
C PHE A 5 -14.76 -9.79 11.60
N TYR A 6 -15.09 -8.53 11.32
CA TYR A 6 -14.29 -7.36 11.66
C TYR A 6 -15.13 -6.43 12.52
N GLY A 7 -14.61 -6.08 13.69
CA GLY A 7 -15.23 -5.14 14.60
C GLY A 7 -14.23 -4.18 15.23
N SER A 8 -14.74 -3.20 15.98
CA SER A 8 -13.93 -2.13 16.57
C SER A 8 -12.76 -2.61 17.44
N ASN A 9 -12.83 -3.84 17.98
CA ASN A 9 -11.81 -4.40 18.86
C ASN A 9 -10.88 -5.39 18.15
N GLY A 10 -11.03 -5.58 16.82
CA GLY A 10 -10.19 -6.46 16.02
C GLY A 10 -10.99 -7.36 15.07
N LYS A 11 -10.35 -8.41 14.58
CA LYS A 11 -10.95 -9.40 13.67
C LYS A 11 -11.00 -10.79 14.28
N SER A 12 -11.99 -11.58 13.86
CA SER A 12 -12.06 -13.00 14.21
C SER A 12 -10.98 -13.81 13.51
N ASN A 13 -10.71 -15.00 14.06
CA ASN A 13 -10.12 -16.07 13.26
C ASN A 13 -11.10 -16.54 12.17
N LEU A 14 -10.60 -17.39 11.27
CA LEU A 14 -11.42 -18.02 10.25
C LEU A 14 -12.47 -18.94 10.90
N VAL A 15 -13.75 -18.64 10.67
CA VAL A 15 -14.87 -19.44 11.18
C VAL A 15 -15.33 -20.39 10.09
N SER A 16 -15.17 -21.71 10.29
CA SER A 16 -15.68 -22.73 9.37
C SER A 16 -17.15 -23.04 9.62
N MET A 17 -17.94 -23.07 8.56
CA MET A 17 -19.37 -23.37 8.57
C MET A 17 -19.61 -24.86 8.34
N GLU A 18 -19.07 -25.70 9.21
CA GLU A 18 -19.17 -27.17 9.13
C GLU A 18 -20.33 -27.73 9.96
N ASN A 19 -20.68 -27.08 11.09
CA ASN A 19 -21.71 -27.55 12.01
C ASN A 19 -23.09 -26.96 11.67
N LYS A 20 -23.85 -27.67 10.84
CA LYS A 20 -25.21 -27.29 10.44
C LYS A 20 -26.19 -27.40 11.61
N VAL A 21 -27.05 -26.40 11.81
CA VAL A 21 -28.24 -26.52 12.67
C VAL A 21 -29.30 -27.34 11.91
N GLU A 22 -29.92 -28.31 12.59
CA GLU A 22 -30.78 -29.37 12.00
C GLU A 22 -32.05 -28.89 11.27
N HIS A 23 -32.39 -27.60 11.33
CA HIS A 23 -33.56 -27.04 10.66
C HIS A 23 -33.26 -26.50 9.26
N GLN A 24 -33.31 -27.39 8.27
CA GLN A 24 -33.21 -27.04 6.85
C GLN A 24 -34.60 -26.74 6.27
N ALA A 25 -34.91 -25.47 6.05
CA ALA A 25 -35.88 -25.12 5.02
C ALA A 25 -35.22 -25.31 3.64
N LYS A 26 -36.00 -25.70 2.62
CA LYS A 26 -35.52 -25.90 1.24
C LYS A 26 -34.91 -24.56 0.75
N ASN A 27 -33.57 -24.46 0.75
CA ASN A 27 -32.75 -23.27 0.39
C ASN A 27 -32.35 -22.30 1.53
N GLN A 28 -32.47 -22.68 2.80
CA GLN A 28 -31.89 -21.93 3.92
C GLN A 28 -30.94 -22.82 4.71
N ILE A 29 -29.76 -22.28 5.06
CA ILE A 29 -28.81 -22.93 5.95
C ILE A 29 -28.48 -21.98 7.10
N THR A 30 -28.61 -22.48 8.32
CA THR A 30 -28.34 -21.72 9.55
C THR A 30 -27.17 -22.38 10.29
N TYR A 31 -26.27 -21.55 10.81
CA TYR A 31 -25.10 -21.94 11.59
C TYR A 31 -25.08 -21.13 12.87
N ASP A 32 -24.82 -21.79 14.00
CA ASP A 32 -24.50 -21.11 15.25
C ASP A 32 -22.99 -20.88 15.30
N ILE A 33 -22.60 -19.63 15.51
CA ILE A 33 -21.20 -19.21 15.51
C ILE A 33 -20.85 -18.68 16.89
N HIS A 34 -19.79 -19.24 17.48
CA HIS A 34 -19.22 -18.73 18.71
C HIS A 34 -17.91 -17.99 18.40
N LEU A 35 -17.86 -16.70 18.70
CA LEU A 35 -16.64 -15.90 18.58
C LEU A 35 -15.88 -15.96 19.92
N PRO A 36 -14.58 -16.29 19.92
CA PRO A 36 -13.81 -16.48 21.15
C PRO A 36 -13.54 -15.18 21.93
N SER A 37 -13.77 -14.02 21.29
CA SER A 37 -13.58 -12.70 21.87
C SER A 37 -14.68 -11.74 21.41
N ASP A 38 -14.96 -10.74 22.23
CA ASP A 38 -15.83 -9.63 21.85
C ASP A 38 -15.12 -8.72 20.85
N LEU A 39 -15.59 -8.75 19.60
CA LEU A 39 -15.07 -7.93 18.51
C LEU A 39 -15.57 -6.48 18.57
N GLY A 40 -16.44 -6.15 19.52
CA GLY A 40 -17.09 -4.85 19.61
C GLY A 40 -18.10 -4.64 18.48
N MET A 41 -18.22 -3.40 18.01
CA MET A 41 -19.14 -3.09 16.92
C MET A 41 -18.60 -3.63 15.59
N LEU A 42 -19.27 -4.65 15.05
CA LEU A 42 -18.95 -5.19 13.74
C LEU A 42 -19.12 -4.13 12.65
N TYR A 43 -18.20 -4.04 11.70
CA TYR A 43 -18.28 -3.08 10.60
C TYR A 43 -18.03 -3.73 9.23
N LYS A 44 -17.46 -4.94 9.20
CA LYS A 44 -17.15 -5.68 7.97
C LYS A 44 -17.27 -7.19 8.20
N VAL A 45 -17.80 -7.90 7.22
CA VAL A 45 -17.83 -9.37 7.17
C VAL A 45 -17.25 -9.82 5.85
N ARG A 46 -16.38 -10.83 5.90
CA ARG A 46 -15.92 -11.54 4.71
C ARG A 46 -16.45 -12.94 4.69
N LEU A 47 -16.91 -13.36 3.52
CA LEU A 47 -17.45 -14.67 3.27
C LEU A 47 -16.65 -15.31 2.15
N GLY A 48 -16.12 -16.51 2.39
CA GLY A 48 -15.21 -17.17 1.46
C GLY A 48 -15.49 -18.65 1.24
N LEU A 49 -14.98 -19.18 0.14
CA LEU A 49 -14.89 -20.61 -0.11
C LEU A 49 -13.48 -21.12 0.17
N GLN A 50 -13.28 -21.82 1.29
CA GLN A 50 -12.03 -22.55 1.55
C GLN A 50 -11.92 -23.76 0.61
N SER A 51 -10.76 -23.96 0.00
CA SER A 51 -10.52 -25.06 -0.94
C SER A 51 -10.12 -26.32 -0.18
N LEU A 52 -11.03 -27.29 -0.03
CA LEU A 52 -10.65 -28.69 0.11
C LEU A 52 -10.68 -29.30 -1.29
N GLU A 53 -9.50 -29.58 -1.84
CA GLU A 53 -9.22 -30.44 -3.00
C GLU A 53 -10.16 -30.39 -4.23
N ASN A 54 -9.62 -29.93 -5.37
CA ASN A 54 -9.99 -30.20 -6.78
C ASN A 54 -11.46 -30.18 -7.25
N SER A 55 -12.45 -29.88 -6.41
CA SER A 55 -13.82 -29.67 -6.82
C SER A 55 -14.15 -28.19 -6.74
N ILE A 56 -14.42 -27.57 -7.89
CA ILE A 56 -14.91 -26.18 -7.97
C ILE A 56 -16.39 -26.23 -7.63
N SER A 57 -16.72 -26.41 -6.34
CA SER A 57 -18.10 -26.25 -5.88
C SER A 57 -18.48 -24.78 -6.02
N GLN A 58 -19.39 -24.49 -6.94
CA GLN A 58 -20.02 -23.17 -7.04
C GLN A 58 -21.04 -23.01 -5.91
N LEU A 59 -21.03 -21.86 -5.25
CA LEU A 59 -21.98 -21.51 -4.20
C LEU A 59 -22.68 -20.21 -4.55
N SER A 60 -23.95 -20.29 -4.94
CA SER A 60 -24.82 -19.14 -5.15
C SER A 60 -25.45 -18.68 -3.84
N LEU A 61 -25.20 -17.44 -3.45
CA LEU A 61 -25.70 -16.82 -2.24
C LEU A 61 -26.67 -15.70 -2.63
N CYS A 62 -27.94 -15.89 -2.29
CA CYS A 62 -28.98 -14.89 -2.56
C CYS A 62 -29.16 -13.93 -1.38
N TYR A 63 -29.21 -14.46 -0.16
CA TYR A 63 -29.53 -13.71 1.04
C TYR A 63 -28.65 -14.17 2.21
N PHE A 64 -28.18 -13.22 3.00
CA PHE A 64 -27.39 -13.43 4.20
C PHE A 64 -28.05 -12.70 5.36
N LYS A 65 -28.15 -13.38 6.50
CA LYS A 65 -28.64 -12.81 7.75
C LYS A 65 -27.74 -13.29 8.88
N MET A 66 -27.31 -12.36 9.73
CA MET A 66 -26.68 -12.67 11.00
C MET A 66 -27.45 -11.99 12.13
N GLN A 67 -27.53 -12.66 13.28
CA GLN A 67 -28.18 -12.12 14.47
C GLN A 67 -27.31 -12.41 15.69
N ASN A 68 -27.08 -11.39 16.50
CA ASN A 68 -26.50 -11.59 17.83
C ASN A 68 -27.57 -12.21 18.74
N ILE A 69 -27.32 -13.42 19.26
CA ILE A 69 -28.30 -14.15 20.08
C ILE A 69 -28.61 -13.43 21.40
N SER A 70 -27.65 -12.68 21.94
CA SER A 70 -27.79 -11.97 23.22
C SER A 70 -28.50 -10.62 23.09
N THR A 71 -28.15 -9.81 22.09
CA THR A 71 -28.73 -8.47 21.88
C THR A 71 -29.91 -8.46 20.92
N LEU A 72 -30.10 -9.54 20.15
CA LEU A 72 -31.06 -9.68 19.05
C LEU A 72 -30.80 -8.77 17.85
N ASP A 73 -29.73 -7.97 17.89
CA ASP A 73 -29.29 -7.14 16.75
C ASP A 73 -29.10 -8.00 15.52
N THR A 74 -29.67 -7.53 14.41
CA THR A 74 -29.77 -8.30 13.17
C THR A 74 -29.22 -7.49 12.02
N PHE A 75 -28.33 -8.10 11.26
CA PHE A 75 -27.89 -7.61 9.96
C PHE A 75 -28.40 -8.55 8.88
N SER A 76 -28.87 -8.00 7.77
CA SER A 76 -29.40 -8.74 6.63
C SER A 76 -29.00 -8.08 5.33
N LEU A 77 -28.58 -8.88 4.35
CA LEU A 77 -28.15 -8.39 3.05
C LEU A 77 -28.56 -9.33 1.93
N THR A 78 -28.99 -8.76 0.82
CA THR A 78 -29.16 -9.47 -0.44
C THR A 78 -27.83 -9.49 -1.19
N ILE A 79 -27.28 -10.68 -1.46
CA ILE A 79 -25.96 -10.86 -2.06
C ILE A 79 -26.08 -11.06 -3.59
N ASN A 80 -26.95 -11.98 -4.02
CA ASN A 80 -27.12 -12.40 -5.42
C ASN A 80 -25.79 -12.62 -6.19
N LYS A 81 -24.80 -13.27 -5.55
CA LYS A 81 -23.50 -13.60 -6.15
C LYS A 81 -23.22 -15.10 -6.06
N THR A 82 -22.46 -15.61 -7.02
CA THR A 82 -21.97 -16.99 -7.03
C THR A 82 -20.46 -16.99 -6.82
N LEU A 83 -20.00 -17.70 -5.78
CA LEU A 83 -18.58 -17.95 -5.54
C LEU A 83 -18.13 -19.25 -6.23
N PRO A 84 -16.89 -19.35 -6.75
CA PRO A 84 -15.97 -18.24 -7.02
C PRO A 84 -16.59 -17.24 -8.01
N LEU A 85 -16.26 -15.95 -7.86
CA LEU A 85 -16.75 -14.89 -8.73
C LEU A 85 -16.27 -15.15 -10.16
N SER A 86 -17.19 -15.14 -11.11
CA SER A 86 -16.93 -15.47 -12.52
C SER A 86 -15.96 -14.51 -13.22
N LEU A 87 -15.80 -13.29 -12.69
CA LEU A 87 -14.98 -12.24 -13.31
C LEU A 87 -13.47 -12.50 -13.18
N ASN A 88 -13.02 -12.98 -12.02
CA ASN A 88 -11.60 -13.09 -11.67
C ASN A 88 -11.27 -14.36 -10.87
N GLY A 89 -12.23 -15.26 -10.66
CA GLY A 89 -12.05 -16.47 -9.85
C GLY A 89 -11.90 -16.19 -8.36
N ASP A 90 -12.17 -14.96 -7.90
CA ASP A 90 -12.07 -14.59 -6.49
C ASP A 90 -13.06 -15.39 -5.65
N ARG A 91 -12.57 -15.90 -4.53
CA ARG A 91 -13.30 -16.83 -3.66
C ARG A 91 -13.90 -16.12 -2.45
N TRP A 92 -13.80 -14.80 -2.39
CA TRP A 92 -14.24 -13.98 -1.28
C TRP A 92 -15.26 -12.93 -1.71
N ILE A 93 -16.25 -12.69 -0.86
CA ILE A 93 -17.14 -11.53 -0.93
C ILE A 93 -17.02 -10.79 0.40
N GLU A 94 -16.90 -9.47 0.34
CA GLU A 94 -16.90 -8.62 1.53
C GLU A 94 -18.17 -7.79 1.59
N PHE A 95 -18.65 -7.57 2.82
CA PHE A 95 -19.87 -6.82 3.10
C PHE A 95 -19.61 -5.83 4.24
N PRO A 96 -20.02 -4.56 4.09
CA PRO A 96 -20.07 -3.65 5.21
C PRO A 96 -21.26 -4.01 6.11
N VAL A 97 -21.10 -3.84 7.42
CA VAL A 97 -22.19 -4.01 8.38
C VAL A 97 -22.82 -2.66 8.64
N GLU A 98 -24.11 -2.55 8.30
CA GLU A 98 -24.89 -1.33 8.51
C GLU A 98 -25.52 -1.34 9.91
N TRP A 99 -25.27 -0.27 10.67
CA TRP A 99 -25.91 -0.04 11.96
C TRP A 99 -26.84 1.17 11.88
N PRO A 100 -27.98 1.18 12.60
CA PRO A 100 -28.85 2.35 12.65
C PRO A 100 -28.06 3.59 13.09
N LEU A 101 -28.26 4.70 12.38
CA LEU A 101 -27.65 6.01 12.68
C LEU A 101 -26.11 6.04 12.62
N LYS A 102 -25.46 5.03 12.02
CA LYS A 102 -24.02 5.00 11.80
C LYS A 102 -23.72 4.87 10.31
N GLU A 103 -22.76 5.64 9.84
CA GLU A 103 -22.26 5.51 8.48
C GLU A 103 -21.57 4.15 8.30
N ALA A 104 -21.95 3.43 7.24
CA ALA A 104 -21.36 2.17 6.88
C ALA A 104 -20.28 2.39 5.81
N LEU A 105 -19.23 1.55 5.86
CA LEU A 105 -18.23 1.52 4.80
C LEU A 105 -18.88 1.10 3.48
N SER A 106 -18.25 1.43 2.36
CA SER A 106 -18.70 0.98 1.04
C SER A 106 -17.84 -0.16 0.51
N VAL A 107 -18.39 -0.98 -0.38
CA VAL A 107 -17.58 -1.88 -1.21
C VAL A 107 -17.01 -1.08 -2.36
N VAL A 108 -15.70 -1.08 -2.49
CA VAL A 108 -14.96 -0.37 -3.53
C VAL A 108 -14.13 -1.35 -4.35
N THR A 109 -13.84 -0.97 -5.59
CA THR A 109 -12.96 -1.73 -6.47
C THR A 109 -11.56 -1.11 -6.41
N TYR A 110 -10.57 -1.92 -6.05
CA TYR A 110 -9.16 -1.54 -6.08
C TYR A 110 -8.48 -2.04 -7.35
N HIS A 111 -7.65 -1.19 -7.94
CA HIS A 111 -6.73 -1.51 -9.02
C HIS A 111 -5.34 -1.71 -8.45
N LEU A 112 -4.89 -2.97 -8.40
CA LEU A 112 -3.54 -3.35 -8.02
C LEU A 112 -2.72 -3.63 -9.29
N THR A 113 -1.80 -2.75 -9.64
CA THR A 113 -0.86 -2.94 -10.74
C THR A 113 0.46 -3.49 -10.20
N VAL A 114 0.88 -4.64 -10.71
CA VAL A 114 2.15 -5.28 -10.34
C VAL A 114 3.15 -5.08 -11.47
N PHE A 115 4.34 -4.57 -11.14
CA PHE A 115 5.44 -4.35 -12.08
C PHE A 115 6.55 -5.39 -11.85
N SER A 116 6.99 -6.04 -12.92
CA SER A 116 7.96 -7.14 -12.88
C SER A 116 8.77 -7.20 -14.18
N ARG A 117 10.00 -7.72 -14.11
CA ARG A 117 10.84 -7.90 -15.32
C ARG A 117 10.50 -9.13 -16.15
N ASN A 118 9.90 -10.14 -15.54
CA ASN A 118 9.76 -11.45 -16.16
C ASN A 118 8.48 -12.19 -15.77
N ILE A 119 7.44 -11.45 -15.37
CA ILE A 119 6.17 -12.06 -14.98
C ILE A 119 5.51 -12.77 -16.15
N LEU A 120 5.67 -12.28 -17.40
CA LEU A 120 5.05 -12.90 -18.57
C LEU A 120 5.64 -14.29 -18.89
N SER A 121 6.93 -14.52 -18.61
CA SER A 121 7.56 -15.83 -18.81
C SER A 121 7.16 -16.85 -17.75
N GLU A 122 6.98 -16.42 -16.49
CA GLU A 122 6.73 -17.31 -15.35
C GLU A 122 5.24 -17.53 -15.02
N ARG A 123 4.33 -16.87 -15.75
CA ARG A 123 2.89 -16.74 -15.43
C ARG A 123 2.09 -18.04 -15.20
N ASN A 124 2.51 -19.14 -15.82
CA ASN A 124 1.83 -20.44 -15.72
C ASN A 124 2.42 -21.34 -14.63
N LEU A 125 3.57 -20.94 -14.07
CA LEU A 125 4.34 -21.71 -13.12
C LEU A 125 4.11 -21.19 -11.70
N VAL A 126 4.02 -19.86 -11.57
CA VAL A 126 3.86 -19.17 -10.29
C VAL A 126 2.40 -18.98 -9.93
N GLN A 127 2.05 -19.34 -8.70
CA GLN A 127 0.84 -18.92 -8.02
C GLN A 127 1.19 -17.81 -7.03
N MET A 128 0.52 -16.67 -7.19
CA MET A 128 0.74 -15.50 -6.36
C MET A 128 -0.57 -14.98 -5.78
N THR A 129 -0.54 -14.61 -4.50
CA THR A 129 -1.66 -13.94 -3.83
C THR A 129 -1.18 -12.66 -3.14
N ALA A 130 -2.09 -11.73 -2.92
CA ALA A 130 -1.83 -10.53 -2.14
C ALA A 130 -2.89 -10.33 -1.06
N CYS A 131 -2.46 -9.96 0.14
CA CYS A 131 -3.30 -9.46 1.20
C CYS A 131 -2.97 -7.98 1.45
N ILE A 132 -3.93 -7.10 1.18
CA ILE A 132 -3.80 -5.65 1.31
C ILE A 132 -4.32 -5.26 2.68
N TYR A 133 -3.54 -4.49 3.44
CA TYR A 133 -3.87 -3.98 4.77
C TYR A 133 -4.10 -2.47 4.73
N GLY A 134 -5.10 -2.01 5.47
CA GLY A 134 -5.34 -0.61 5.77
C GLY A 134 -6.00 -0.41 7.14
N THR A 135 -6.31 0.83 7.47
CA THR A 135 -6.89 1.22 8.78
C THR A 135 -8.23 0.55 9.10
N HIS A 136 -8.99 0.12 8.08
CA HIS A 136 -10.25 -0.61 8.25
C HIS A 136 -10.11 -2.14 8.11
N GLY A 137 -8.89 -2.68 8.17
CA GLY A 137 -8.62 -4.12 8.17
C GLY A 137 -7.93 -4.57 6.89
N ASP A 138 -8.22 -5.79 6.44
CA ASP A 138 -7.49 -6.42 5.33
C ASP A 138 -8.42 -7.04 4.28
N THR A 139 -7.90 -7.27 3.07
CA THR A 139 -8.61 -7.98 1.99
C THR A 139 -8.55 -9.49 2.13
N GLY A 140 -7.59 -10.00 2.90
CA GLY A 140 -7.27 -11.42 2.95
C GLY A 140 -6.55 -11.79 1.67
N ASP A 141 -6.13 -13.05 1.55
CA ASP A 141 -5.37 -13.48 0.39
C ASP A 141 -6.27 -13.47 -0.86
N ARG A 142 -5.97 -12.54 -1.77
CA ARG A 142 -6.60 -12.42 -3.08
C ARG A 142 -5.69 -13.00 -4.13
N SER A 143 -6.22 -13.93 -4.91
CA SER A 143 -5.46 -14.53 -6.01
C SER A 143 -5.14 -13.47 -7.05
N LEU A 144 -3.87 -13.34 -7.40
CA LEU A 144 -3.44 -12.44 -8.48
C LEU A 144 -3.59 -13.14 -9.83
N LEU A 145 -4.79 -13.68 -10.10
CA LEU A 145 -5.16 -14.25 -11.40
C LEU A 145 -5.11 -13.13 -12.43
N TRP A 146 -4.15 -13.23 -13.34
CA TRP A 146 -3.90 -12.22 -14.35
C TRP A 146 -4.95 -12.32 -15.45
N SER A 147 -5.72 -11.25 -15.66
CA SER A 147 -6.54 -11.12 -16.86
C SER A 147 -5.62 -10.75 -18.04
N LEU A 148 -5.61 -11.59 -19.08
CA LEU A 148 -4.86 -11.43 -20.33
C LEU A 148 -5.09 -10.10 -21.07
N GLN A 149 -6.05 -9.30 -20.64
CA GLN A 149 -6.51 -8.13 -21.39
C GLN A 149 -5.72 -6.84 -21.12
N ASN A 150 -4.93 -6.75 -20.05
CA ASN A 150 -4.34 -5.47 -19.59
C ASN A 150 -2.83 -5.53 -19.28
N VAL A 151 -2.04 -6.21 -20.10
CA VAL A 151 -0.57 -6.17 -19.98
C VAL A 151 -0.04 -4.92 -20.68
N GLN A 152 0.63 -4.05 -19.93
CA GLN A 152 1.36 -2.91 -20.50
C GLN A 152 2.86 -3.20 -20.43
N GLN A 153 3.51 -3.16 -21.59
CA GLN A 153 4.95 -3.32 -21.73
C GLN A 153 5.59 -1.93 -21.69
N GLY A 154 6.29 -1.61 -20.60
CA GLY A 154 7.12 -0.41 -20.52
C GLY A 154 8.48 -0.62 -21.18
N GLU A 155 9.31 0.43 -21.21
CA GLU A 155 10.66 0.35 -21.82
C GLU A 155 11.59 -0.67 -21.15
N ASP A 156 11.37 -1.03 -19.86
CA ASP A 156 12.19 -2.02 -19.13
C ASP A 156 11.42 -3.02 -18.23
N ASP A 157 10.16 -2.74 -17.86
CA ASP A 157 9.36 -3.58 -16.95
C ASP A 157 7.98 -3.95 -17.56
N GLU A 158 7.55 -5.18 -17.32
CA GLU A 158 6.21 -5.69 -17.63
C GLU A 158 5.25 -5.38 -16.48
N SER A 159 3.99 -5.05 -16.78
CA SER A 159 2.99 -4.83 -15.75
C SER A 159 1.65 -5.48 -16.08
N PHE A 160 0.92 -5.86 -15.03
CA PHE A 160 -0.45 -6.37 -15.15
C PHE A 160 -1.33 -5.79 -14.05
N LEU A 161 -2.62 -5.62 -14.36
CA LEU A 161 -3.64 -5.11 -13.46
C LEU A 161 -4.45 -6.26 -12.84
N VAL A 162 -4.62 -6.21 -11.53
CA VAL A 162 -5.53 -7.05 -10.75
C VAL A 162 -6.64 -6.18 -10.17
N ILE A 163 -7.87 -6.66 -10.32
CA ILE A 163 -9.08 -6.02 -9.81
C ILE A 163 -9.49 -6.73 -8.53
N VAL A 164 -9.58 -5.96 -7.44
CA VAL A 164 -9.93 -6.47 -6.11
C VAL A 164 -11.14 -5.70 -5.58
N ASP A 165 -12.28 -6.38 -5.45
CA ASP A 165 -13.45 -5.83 -4.77
C ASP A 165 -13.34 -6.10 -3.26
N ALA A 166 -13.35 -5.05 -2.45
CA ALA A 166 -13.25 -5.13 -1.01
C ALA A 166 -14.05 -4.01 -0.33
N VAL A 167 -14.45 -4.23 0.92
CA VAL A 167 -14.93 -3.13 1.78
C VAL A 167 -13.77 -2.15 1.99
N GLU A 168 -14.04 -0.86 1.82
CA GLU A 168 -13.05 0.22 1.86
C GLU A 168 -12.08 0.07 3.04
N LEU A 169 -10.79 0.01 2.72
CA LEU A 169 -9.71 -0.28 3.67
C LEU A 169 -9.21 0.96 4.42
N GLY A 170 -9.64 2.17 4.04
CA GLY A 170 -9.14 3.42 4.59
C GLY A 170 -7.73 3.74 4.10
N GLU A 171 -6.87 4.28 4.99
CA GLU A 171 -5.46 4.51 4.64
C GLU A 171 -4.71 3.18 4.58
N LEU A 172 -4.01 2.94 3.47
CA LEU A 172 -3.29 1.68 3.27
C LEU A 172 -1.95 1.69 4.01
N ASP A 173 -1.57 0.54 4.55
CA ASP A 173 -0.39 0.36 5.41
C ASP A 173 0.65 -0.53 4.72
N LYS A 174 0.24 -1.72 4.30
CA LYS A 174 1.14 -2.73 3.71
C LYS A 174 0.42 -3.70 2.78
N VAL A 175 1.20 -4.37 1.96
CA VAL A 175 0.78 -5.55 1.19
C VAL A 175 1.63 -6.74 1.62
N VAL A 176 0.99 -7.87 1.91
CA VAL A 176 1.68 -9.15 2.06
C VAL A 176 1.53 -9.91 0.75
N LEU A 177 2.64 -10.13 0.06
CA LEU A 177 2.68 -11.00 -1.12
C LEU A 177 3.04 -12.43 -0.69
N SER A 178 2.29 -13.39 -1.21
CA SER A 178 2.56 -14.81 -1.02
C SER A 178 2.78 -15.48 -2.37
N ILE A 179 3.95 -16.11 -2.55
CA ILE A 179 4.44 -16.61 -3.83
C ILE A 179 4.81 -18.09 -3.68
N SER A 180 4.24 -18.93 -4.52
CA SER A 180 4.57 -20.34 -4.64
C SER A 180 4.65 -20.76 -6.11
N SER A 181 5.33 -21.85 -6.39
CA SER A 181 5.45 -22.39 -7.75
C SER A 181 5.50 -23.91 -7.70
N LYS A 182 5.06 -24.56 -8.78
CA LYS A 182 5.21 -26.01 -8.96
C LYS A 182 6.58 -26.41 -9.52
N THR A 183 7.35 -25.44 -9.99
CA THR A 183 8.68 -25.63 -10.58
C THR A 183 9.62 -24.55 -10.11
N ASP A 184 10.90 -24.84 -10.11
CA ASP A 184 11.91 -23.86 -9.76
C ASP A 184 11.89 -22.70 -10.77
N CYS A 185 11.72 -21.49 -10.26
CA CYS A 185 11.68 -20.28 -11.06
C CYS A 185 12.23 -19.09 -10.28
N LYS A 186 12.52 -18.01 -11.00
CA LYS A 186 12.94 -16.74 -10.42
C LYS A 186 11.97 -15.68 -10.85
N LEU A 187 11.28 -15.04 -9.91
CA LEU A 187 10.34 -13.96 -10.19
C LEU A 187 10.91 -12.63 -9.70
N ASP A 188 11.13 -11.66 -10.59
CA ASP A 188 11.64 -10.33 -10.24
C ASP A 188 10.49 -9.31 -10.16
N ILE A 189 10.11 -8.90 -8.95
CA ILE A 189 9.06 -7.91 -8.72
C ILE A 189 9.71 -6.58 -8.35
N LYS A 190 9.32 -5.51 -9.05
CA LYS A 190 9.82 -4.16 -8.84
C LYS A 190 8.99 -3.38 -7.85
N LYS A 191 7.70 -3.28 -8.10
CA LYS A 191 6.80 -2.48 -7.28
C LYS A 191 5.35 -2.87 -7.52
N LEU A 192 4.49 -2.44 -6.61
CA LEU A 192 3.04 -2.49 -6.72
C LEU A 192 2.50 -1.07 -6.67
N HIS A 193 1.55 -0.74 -7.55
CA HIS A 193 0.73 0.46 -7.44
C HIS A 193 -0.68 0.05 -7.06
N LEU A 194 -1.25 0.70 -6.05
CA LEU A 194 -2.60 0.40 -5.58
C LEU A 194 -3.41 1.69 -5.46
N LYS A 195 -4.57 1.71 -6.09
CA LYS A 195 -5.53 2.81 -5.96
C LYS A 195 -6.95 2.30 -6.06
N GLU A 196 -7.89 3.08 -5.57
CA GLU A 196 -9.31 2.84 -5.85
C GLU A 196 -9.58 3.13 -7.34
N ALA A 197 -10.30 2.23 -8.02
CA ALA A 197 -10.51 2.25 -9.46
C ALA A 197 -11.16 3.54 -9.95
N VAL A 198 -12.12 4.07 -9.17
CA VAL A 198 -12.87 5.29 -9.49
C VAL A 198 -12.12 6.57 -9.10
N LYS A 199 -11.02 6.46 -8.35
CA LYS A 199 -10.22 7.60 -7.92
C LYS A 199 -8.96 7.71 -8.79
N GLU A 200 -8.60 8.94 -9.16
CA GLU A 200 -7.29 9.20 -9.78
C GLU A 200 -6.18 9.08 -8.73
N HIS A 201 -6.43 9.60 -7.53
CA HIS A 201 -5.53 9.65 -6.39
C HIS A 201 -6.29 9.37 -5.08
N PRO A 202 -5.61 8.96 -3.99
CA PRO A 202 -4.18 8.64 -3.91
C PRO A 202 -3.81 7.33 -4.62
N ILE A 203 -2.57 7.25 -5.12
CA ILE A 203 -1.94 6.01 -5.58
C ILE A 203 -0.89 5.62 -4.56
N TYR A 204 -1.07 4.48 -3.91
CA TYR A 204 -0.11 3.91 -2.97
C TYR A 204 0.93 3.11 -3.74
N VAL A 205 2.20 3.37 -3.49
CA VAL A 205 3.32 2.68 -4.13
C VAL A 205 4.06 1.85 -3.09
N PHE A 206 4.28 0.59 -3.43
CA PHE A 206 4.98 -0.41 -2.63
C PHE A 206 6.21 -0.87 -3.42
N GLU A 207 7.40 -0.38 -3.08
CA GLU A 207 8.65 -0.81 -3.70
C GLU A 207 9.08 -2.17 -3.14
N VAL A 208 9.39 -3.09 -4.06
CA VAL A 208 9.80 -4.46 -3.76
C VAL A 208 11.26 -4.66 -4.15
N ASN A 209 11.59 -4.35 -5.40
CA ASN A 209 12.94 -4.45 -5.98
C ASN A 209 13.67 -5.77 -5.64
N GLU A 210 12.95 -6.88 -5.62
CA GLU A 210 13.43 -8.18 -5.18
C GLU A 210 13.21 -9.26 -6.24
N ALA A 211 14.19 -10.15 -6.38
CA ALA A 211 14.06 -11.35 -7.19
C ALA A 211 13.88 -12.58 -6.31
N PHE A 212 12.66 -13.11 -6.28
CA PHE A 212 12.25 -14.28 -5.52
C PHE A 212 12.68 -15.55 -6.23
N ALA A 213 13.55 -16.34 -5.60
CA ALA A 213 13.86 -17.69 -6.04
C ALA A 213 12.84 -18.65 -5.42
N VAL A 214 11.86 -19.09 -6.23
CA VAL A 214 10.75 -19.94 -5.80
C VAL A 214 11.07 -21.38 -6.21
N ASP A 215 11.03 -22.30 -5.25
CA ASP A 215 11.37 -23.72 -5.43
C ASP A 215 10.12 -24.57 -5.17
N ALA A 216 9.90 -25.59 -6.00
CA ALA A 216 8.73 -26.45 -5.92
C ALA A 216 8.58 -27.19 -4.58
N ASN A 217 9.70 -27.44 -3.88
CA ASN A 217 9.76 -28.22 -2.64
C ASN A 217 9.88 -27.35 -1.39
N LYS A 218 9.86 -26.03 -1.55
CA LYS A 218 9.95 -25.09 -0.42
C LYS A 218 8.56 -24.56 -0.05
N PRO A 219 8.37 -24.16 1.22
CA PRO A 219 7.16 -23.47 1.61
C PRO A 219 6.98 -22.18 0.80
N GLU A 220 5.74 -21.75 0.70
CA GLU A 220 5.37 -20.47 0.11
C GLU A 220 6.20 -19.32 0.69
N ILE A 221 6.71 -18.46 -0.18
CA ILE A 221 7.43 -17.27 0.23
C ILE A 221 6.40 -16.20 0.58
N GLN A 222 6.47 -15.69 1.80
CA GLN A 222 5.68 -14.53 2.23
C GLN A 222 6.59 -13.31 2.42
N ARG A 223 6.22 -12.21 1.78
CA ARG A 223 6.92 -10.93 1.87
C ARG A 223 5.95 -9.84 2.28
N GLU A 224 6.22 -9.24 3.44
CA GLU A 224 5.56 -8.04 3.90
C GLU A 224 6.21 -6.80 3.28
N ILE A 225 5.41 -5.97 2.62
CA ILE A 225 5.86 -4.79 1.87
C ILE A 225 5.07 -3.58 2.39
N PRO A 226 5.69 -2.71 3.20
CA PRO A 226 5.03 -1.49 3.67
C PRO A 226 4.83 -0.50 2.51
N VAL A 227 3.87 0.42 2.64
CA VAL A 227 3.75 1.58 1.73
C VAL A 227 5.09 2.31 1.71
N SER A 228 5.64 2.48 0.52
CA SER A 228 6.88 3.23 0.31
C SER A 228 6.58 4.71 0.17
N PHE A 229 5.58 5.06 -0.63
CA PHE A 229 5.10 6.44 -0.76
C PHE A 229 3.67 6.49 -1.34
N VAL A 230 3.05 7.67 -1.26
CA VAL A 230 1.68 7.91 -1.74
C VAL A 230 1.69 9.10 -2.70
N ILE A 231 1.24 8.87 -3.93
CA ILE A 231 1.05 9.93 -4.93
C ILE A 231 -0.34 10.52 -4.70
N ARG A 232 -0.42 11.79 -4.30
CA ARG A 232 -1.68 12.52 -4.07
C ARG A 232 -1.91 13.54 -5.19
N GLY A 233 -3.17 13.77 -5.57
CA GLY A 233 -3.53 14.75 -6.60
C GLY A 233 -3.47 16.18 -6.05
N ASP A 234 -3.31 17.17 -6.94
CA ASP A 234 -3.28 18.58 -6.57
C ASP A 234 -4.65 19.04 -6.02
N GLU A 235 -4.70 19.50 -4.77
CA GLU A 235 -5.74 20.44 -4.37
C GLU A 235 -5.35 21.80 -4.95
N GLN A 236 -6.11 22.28 -5.95
CA GLN A 236 -5.94 23.60 -6.53
C GLN A 236 -6.08 24.68 -5.44
N LYS A 237 -4.97 25.16 -4.87
CA LYS A 237 -4.93 26.49 -4.28
C LYS A 237 -4.88 27.51 -5.41
N ASN A 238 -6.05 28.05 -5.73
CA ASN A 238 -6.20 29.23 -6.57
C ASN A 238 -5.66 30.45 -5.81
N ASP A 239 -4.35 30.64 -5.79
CA ASP A 239 -3.78 31.94 -5.48
C ASP A 239 -3.45 32.66 -6.80
N ILE A 240 -4.36 33.56 -7.14
CA ILE A 240 -4.19 34.57 -8.18
C ILE A 240 -3.04 35.47 -7.71
N ASP A 241 -1.92 35.45 -8.43
CA ASP A 241 -1.09 36.64 -8.50
C ASP A 241 -0.60 36.88 -9.93
N ASN A 242 -1.11 37.96 -10.49
CA ASN A 242 -0.68 38.52 -11.77
C ASN A 242 0.57 39.35 -11.51
N ASN A 243 1.71 39.02 -12.13
CA ASN A 243 2.61 40.03 -12.71
C ASN A 243 3.77 39.42 -13.55
N LEU A 244 3.61 39.50 -14.88
CA LEU A 244 4.53 40.09 -15.85
C LEU A 244 6.06 40.14 -15.52
N HIS A 245 6.90 39.34 -16.20
CA HIS A 245 7.63 39.72 -17.43
C HIS A 245 8.65 38.64 -17.88
N LYS A 246 8.80 38.56 -19.21
CA LYS A 246 9.71 37.70 -19.98
C LYS A 246 11.18 37.97 -19.68
N GLU A 247 11.95 36.92 -19.39
CA GLU A 247 13.32 36.72 -19.90
C GLU A 247 13.63 35.22 -20.03
N GLY A 248 14.25 34.84 -21.16
CA GLY A 248 15.18 33.72 -21.28
C GLY A 248 14.63 32.28 -21.12
N SER A 249 14.63 31.54 -22.21
CA SER A 249 14.38 30.10 -22.34
C SER A 249 15.38 29.20 -21.57
N GLN A 250 15.37 29.24 -20.23
CA GLN A 250 15.95 28.24 -19.33
C GLN A 250 15.10 27.97 -18.06
N ALA A 251 14.14 28.83 -17.73
CA ALA A 251 13.29 28.67 -16.54
C ALA A 251 12.22 27.55 -16.62
N ARG A 252 12.09 26.86 -17.77
CA ARG A 252 11.06 25.82 -17.95
C ARG A 252 11.47 24.43 -17.43
N ASN A 253 12.73 24.27 -17.02
CA ASN A 253 13.29 22.98 -16.59
C ASN A 253 13.77 22.94 -15.14
N LEU A 254 13.55 23.99 -14.34
CA LEU A 254 13.90 23.99 -12.91
C LEU A 254 12.72 23.51 -12.06
N ALA A 255 13.01 22.67 -11.07
CA ALA A 255 12.13 22.19 -10.02
C ALA A 255 12.64 22.66 -8.65
N GLU A 256 11.72 22.96 -7.73
CA GLU A 256 12.04 23.30 -6.35
C GLU A 256 11.90 22.04 -5.49
N TYR A 257 12.91 21.76 -4.66
CA TYR A 257 12.91 20.69 -3.69
C TYR A 257 13.02 21.27 -2.28
N THR A 258 12.10 20.87 -1.40
CA THR A 258 12.16 21.19 0.04
C THR A 258 12.75 19.99 0.78
N ILE A 259 13.86 20.18 1.49
CA ILE A 259 14.59 19.12 2.19
C ILE A 259 14.45 19.34 3.69
N LYS A 260 13.85 18.39 4.40
CA LYS A 260 13.84 18.34 5.86
C LYS A 260 14.86 17.33 6.35
N VAL A 261 15.78 17.78 7.19
CA VAL A 261 16.84 16.96 7.76
C VAL A 261 16.52 16.72 9.23
N TYR A 262 16.45 15.46 9.64
CA TYR A 262 16.15 15.07 11.01
C TYR A 262 17.45 14.62 11.69
N THR A 263 17.94 15.44 12.62
CA THR A 263 19.11 15.08 13.45
C THR A 263 18.61 14.33 14.68
N GLY A 264 19.08 13.11 14.90
CA GLY A 264 18.51 12.26 15.94
C GLY A 264 18.83 12.74 17.37
N ASP A 265 18.06 12.26 18.33
CA ASP A 265 18.16 12.67 19.74
C ASP A 265 19.14 11.77 20.54
N LYS A 266 20.38 11.64 20.08
CA LYS A 266 21.45 10.92 20.80
C LYS A 266 22.49 11.89 21.33
N ARG A 267 23.19 11.52 22.42
CA ARG A 267 24.30 12.32 22.95
C ARG A 267 25.39 12.47 21.88
N GLY A 268 25.71 13.71 21.51
CA GLY A 268 26.69 14.01 20.46
C GLY A 268 26.17 13.81 19.04
N ALA A 269 24.85 13.88 18.83
CA ALA A 269 24.25 13.72 17.51
C ALA A 269 24.27 14.97 16.63
N GLY A 270 24.42 16.16 17.22
CA GLY A 270 24.45 17.43 16.47
C GLY A 270 25.84 17.75 15.92
N THR A 271 25.92 18.63 14.91
CA THR A 271 27.17 18.97 14.24
C THR A 271 27.23 20.43 13.80
N ASP A 272 28.40 21.05 13.96
CA ASP A 272 28.73 22.38 13.40
C ASP A 272 29.42 22.27 12.02
N ALA A 273 29.55 21.05 11.48
CA ALA A 273 30.23 20.82 10.20
C ALA A 273 29.36 21.28 9.02
N ASN A 274 30.00 21.63 7.90
CA ASN A 274 29.26 22.06 6.72
C ASN A 274 28.60 20.87 6.02
N VAL A 275 27.27 20.75 6.12
CA VAL A 275 26.49 19.67 5.51
C VAL A 275 26.15 19.98 4.06
N HIS A 276 26.29 18.99 3.19
CA HIS A 276 25.92 19.05 1.77
C HIS A 276 25.11 17.85 1.33
N ILE A 277 24.36 18.00 0.24
CA ILE A 277 23.50 16.96 -0.33
C ILE A 277 23.55 16.93 -1.87
N ILE A 278 23.40 15.74 -2.44
CA ILE A 278 23.18 15.46 -3.86
C ILE A 278 21.93 14.58 -3.98
N LEU A 279 21.04 14.93 -4.90
CA LEU A 279 19.82 14.19 -5.20
C LEU A 279 20.01 13.36 -6.46
N PHE A 280 19.61 12.09 -6.43
CA PHE A 280 19.62 11.20 -7.59
C PHE A 280 18.19 10.81 -7.95
N GLY A 281 17.76 11.21 -9.14
CA GLY A 281 16.52 10.73 -9.74
C GLY A 281 16.78 9.93 -11.00
N ASN A 282 15.71 9.30 -11.49
CA ASN A 282 15.78 8.38 -12.63
C ASN A 282 16.06 9.09 -13.97
N GLU A 283 15.86 10.40 -14.07
CA GLU A 283 16.19 11.17 -15.28
C GLU A 283 17.59 11.78 -15.16
N GLU A 284 17.86 12.49 -14.06
CA GLU A 284 19.13 13.17 -13.82
C GLU A 284 19.52 13.19 -12.34
N LYS A 285 20.78 13.55 -12.05
CA LYS A 285 21.26 13.89 -10.71
C LYS A 285 21.45 15.40 -10.55
N SER A 286 21.28 15.90 -9.33
CA SER A 286 21.56 17.29 -9.00
C SER A 286 23.06 17.59 -8.92
N GLU A 287 23.39 18.87 -8.90
CA GLU A 287 24.63 19.41 -8.36
C GLU A 287 24.70 19.24 -6.83
N VAL A 288 25.86 19.58 -6.25
CA VAL A 288 26.07 19.58 -4.80
C VAL A 288 25.44 20.83 -4.19
N PHE A 289 24.53 20.64 -3.24
CA PHE A 289 23.92 21.74 -2.48
C PHE A 289 24.47 21.80 -1.06
N GLN A 290 24.93 22.97 -0.65
CA GLN A 290 25.31 23.25 0.74
C GLN A 290 24.06 23.64 1.54
N LEU A 291 23.78 22.93 2.63
CA LEU A 291 22.63 23.15 3.48
C LEU A 291 22.98 24.10 4.63
N SER A 292 23.20 25.38 4.30
CA SER A 292 23.71 26.38 5.25
C SER A 292 22.66 27.32 5.83
N GLN A 293 21.51 27.45 5.19
CA GLN A 293 20.44 28.37 5.58
C GLN A 293 19.15 27.59 5.84
N SER A 294 18.96 27.14 7.08
CA SER A 294 17.71 26.53 7.52
C SER A 294 16.62 27.60 7.62
N LEU A 295 15.39 27.20 7.26
CA LEU A 295 14.21 28.04 7.41
C LEU A 295 13.68 28.06 8.86
N ASP A 296 14.12 27.10 9.68
CA ASP A 296 13.59 26.88 11.03
C ASP A 296 14.53 27.43 12.11
N HIS A 297 15.85 27.31 11.91
CA HIS A 297 16.85 27.64 12.93
C HIS A 297 18.04 28.40 12.34
N GLN A 298 18.64 29.30 13.13
CA GLN A 298 19.88 29.98 12.76
C GLN A 298 21.10 29.06 12.80
N ASP A 299 21.03 28.04 13.67
CA ASP A 299 22.07 27.05 13.90
C ASP A 299 21.49 25.66 13.60
N PRO A 300 21.65 25.17 12.36
CA PRO A 300 21.03 23.91 11.92
C PRO A 300 21.84 22.68 12.33
N PHE A 301 21.20 21.51 12.23
CA PHE A 301 21.80 20.20 12.54
C PHE A 301 22.09 19.96 14.02
N GLU A 302 21.32 20.63 14.88
CA GLU A 302 21.36 20.43 16.32
C GLU A 302 20.66 19.15 16.76
N ARG A 303 21.13 18.56 17.86
CA ARG A 303 20.58 17.30 18.40
C ARG A 303 19.06 17.39 18.59
N GLY A 304 18.34 16.40 18.04
CA GLY A 304 16.88 16.29 18.17
C GLY A 304 16.10 17.37 17.42
N LYS A 305 16.75 18.12 16.53
CA LYS A 305 16.13 19.15 15.70
C LYS A 305 15.84 18.66 14.29
N VAL A 306 14.91 19.37 13.66
CA VAL A 306 14.53 19.21 12.28
C VAL A 306 14.76 20.52 11.57
N ASP A 307 15.51 20.49 10.48
CA ASP A 307 15.88 21.67 9.71
C ASP A 307 15.39 21.57 8.27
N THR A 308 14.69 22.61 7.81
CA THR A 308 14.14 22.70 6.46
C THR A 308 14.97 23.59 5.57
N PHE A 309 15.30 23.09 4.38
CA PHE A 309 16.04 23.80 3.34
C PHE A 309 15.26 23.80 2.03
N LYS A 310 15.48 24.81 1.19
CA LYS A 310 14.92 24.86 -0.16
C LYS A 310 16.04 24.95 -1.19
N ILE A 311 16.00 24.09 -2.18
CA ILE A 311 16.92 24.10 -3.31
C ILE A 311 16.15 24.14 -4.62
N LYS A 312 16.76 24.73 -5.65
CA LYS A 312 16.23 24.73 -7.01
C LYS A 312 17.28 24.14 -7.93
N THR A 313 16.93 23.08 -8.66
CA THR A 313 17.79 22.44 -9.65
C THR A 313 16.93 22.02 -10.84
N LYS A 314 17.54 21.44 -11.87
CA LYS A 314 16.83 20.83 -13.00
C LYS A 314 15.87 19.72 -12.52
N LYS A 315 14.87 19.39 -13.32
CA LYS A 315 14.00 18.23 -13.06
C LYS A 315 14.84 16.95 -13.02
N LEU A 316 14.76 16.22 -11.91
CA LEU A 316 15.53 14.99 -11.70
C LEU A 316 14.72 13.72 -11.99
N GLY A 317 13.44 13.87 -12.30
CA GLY A 317 12.48 12.77 -12.32
C GLY A 317 12.13 12.30 -10.91
N SER A 318 11.83 11.01 -10.75
CA SER A 318 11.55 10.41 -9.45
C SER A 318 12.85 10.12 -8.70
N LEU A 319 13.00 10.68 -7.49
CA LEU A 319 14.18 10.46 -6.65
C LEU A 319 14.22 9.00 -6.17
N HIS A 320 15.39 8.37 -6.26
CA HIS A 320 15.61 7.00 -5.80
C HIS A 320 16.72 6.89 -4.74
N SER A 321 17.64 7.86 -4.66
CA SER A 321 18.66 7.90 -3.63
C SER A 321 19.18 9.31 -3.38
N ILE A 322 19.83 9.51 -2.24
CA ILE A 322 20.53 10.75 -1.89
C ILE A 322 21.96 10.42 -1.46
N GLU A 323 22.87 11.37 -1.66
CA GLU A 323 24.17 11.41 -1.00
C GLU A 323 24.18 12.64 -0.11
N ILE A 324 24.38 12.46 1.19
CA ILE A 324 24.43 13.54 2.17
C ILE A 324 25.64 13.32 3.08
N GLY A 325 26.39 14.39 3.34
CA GLY A 325 27.64 14.31 4.08
C GLY A 325 28.08 15.66 4.64
N HIS A 326 29.18 15.68 5.37
CA HIS A 326 29.73 16.89 5.97
C HIS A 326 31.26 16.98 5.81
N ASP A 327 31.83 18.17 5.95
CA ASP A 327 33.28 18.40 5.76
C ASP A 327 34.14 18.05 6.99
N GLY A 328 33.51 17.70 8.12
CA GLY A 328 34.20 17.21 9.31
C GLY A 328 34.94 18.29 10.10
N LYS A 329 34.64 19.57 9.83
CA LYS A 329 35.16 20.69 10.62
C LYS A 329 34.29 20.94 11.85
N GLY A 330 34.84 21.62 12.85
CA GLY A 330 34.17 21.89 14.13
C GLY A 330 34.60 20.95 15.26
N PHE A 331 34.19 21.27 16.49
CA PHE A 331 34.45 20.43 17.66
C PHE A 331 33.39 19.32 17.73
N ALA A 332 33.81 18.06 17.90
CA ALA A 332 32.90 16.90 17.93
C ALA A 332 32.02 16.77 16.66
N SER A 333 32.64 16.76 15.48
CA SER A 333 31.99 16.66 14.15
C SER A 333 31.26 15.35 13.84
N GLY A 334 30.94 14.54 14.86
CA GLY A 334 30.06 13.38 14.70
C GLY A 334 28.64 13.87 14.49
N TRP A 335 27.94 13.30 13.53
CA TRP A 335 26.56 13.66 13.24
C TRP A 335 25.75 12.38 13.17
N PHE A 336 24.63 12.33 13.90
CA PHE A 336 23.69 11.22 13.78
C PHE A 336 22.47 11.67 13.00
N LEU A 337 22.47 11.34 11.71
CA LEU A 337 21.39 11.63 10.79
C LEU A 337 20.33 10.54 10.89
N GLU A 338 19.15 10.90 11.38
CA GLU A 338 18.04 9.95 11.54
C GLU A 338 17.40 9.65 10.18
N LYS A 339 16.89 10.68 9.51
CA LYS A 339 16.28 10.60 8.18
C LYS A 339 16.32 11.93 7.44
N VAL A 340 16.08 11.87 6.14
CA VAL A 340 15.86 13.05 5.28
C VAL A 340 14.52 12.90 4.57
N GLU A 341 13.67 13.92 4.64
CA GLU A 341 12.44 13.99 3.85
C GLU A 341 12.59 15.05 2.76
N ILE A 342 12.28 14.70 1.51
CA ILE A 342 12.41 15.60 0.38
C ILE A 342 11.07 15.73 -0.31
N THR A 343 10.58 16.96 -0.45
CA THR A 343 9.38 17.28 -1.23
C THR A 343 9.81 17.85 -2.57
N ASP A 344 9.55 17.15 -3.67
CA ASP A 344 9.60 17.71 -5.01
C ASP A 344 8.31 18.48 -5.26
N THR A 345 8.39 19.81 -5.20
CA THR A 345 7.25 20.72 -5.35
C THR A 345 6.66 20.68 -6.76
N SER A 346 7.45 20.28 -7.76
CA SER A 346 6.99 20.17 -9.16
C SER A 346 6.22 18.87 -9.44
N ARG A 347 6.43 17.83 -8.62
CA ARG A 347 5.80 16.50 -8.76
C ARG A 347 4.88 16.15 -7.59
N ASN A 348 4.68 17.08 -6.65
CA ASN A 348 3.96 16.88 -5.38
C ASN A 348 4.31 15.55 -4.69
N SER A 349 5.59 15.17 -4.76
CA SER A 349 6.09 13.87 -4.29
C SER A 349 6.93 14.08 -3.05
N VAL A 350 6.70 13.27 -2.02
CA VAL A 350 7.50 13.27 -0.77
C VAL A 350 8.30 11.96 -0.70
N TYR A 351 9.61 12.10 -0.57
CA TYR A 351 10.58 11.01 -0.49
C TYR A 351 11.18 10.97 0.90
N CYS A 352 11.18 9.81 1.56
CA CYS A 352 11.74 9.63 2.91
C CYS A 352 12.94 8.68 2.85
N PHE A 353 14.12 9.16 3.22
CA PHE A 353 15.36 8.39 3.26
C PHE A 353 15.77 8.17 4.72
N ASN A 354 15.58 6.95 5.23
CA ASN A 354 16.01 6.58 6.57
C ASN A 354 17.53 6.31 6.58
N CYS A 355 18.29 7.10 7.33
CA CYS A 355 19.75 7.03 7.34
C CYS A 355 20.26 6.26 8.57
N ASN A 356 19.81 6.64 9.76
CA ASN A 356 20.21 6.07 11.05
C ASN A 356 21.73 5.88 11.22
N ARG A 357 22.52 6.87 10.80
CA ARG A 357 23.99 6.80 10.74
C ARG A 357 24.65 7.96 11.44
#